data_AF-A0A497AYR5-F1
#
_entry.id   AF-A0A497AYR5-F1
#
_cell.length_a   1.000
_cell.length_b   1.000
_cell.length_c   1.000
_cell.angle_alpha   90.00
_cell.angle_beta   90.00
_cell.angle_gamma   90.00
#
_symmetry.space_group_name_H-M   'P 1'
#
loop_
_entity.id
_entity.type
_entity.pdbx_description
1 polymer ?
#
loop_
_entity_poly.entity_id
_entity_poly.type
_entity_poly.pdbx_seq_one_letter_code
_entity_poly.pdbx_strand_id
1 'polypeptide(L)'
;MPFEIPTRHNEKLRTLVERINQDAELTQLWRCANINAIDRLGLSDHGEVHIRIVANAALKLLRLLIEADIQPSVVTNYDLTHEDAEVVVTMGSCLHDIGIAIHRDEHELFSVALGYPKARELLEGIYQEPELTIMAAESLHAVIAHQWDMPCLTLEAGVVKVADALDMTAGRSRIPFEAGKVNIHSVSALAVESVTIERGEERPVKIEITMTNSAGIFQVDELLKRKLQNSSIYPYVEVVARIKGKTEQRILGVYKL
;
A
#
# COMPACT_ATOMS: atom_id res chain seq x y z
N MET A 1 16.80 0.39 -8.23
CA MET A 1 17.18 1.64 -7.52
C MET A 1 17.20 1.30 -6.03
N PRO A 2 17.92 2.02 -5.16
CA PRO A 2 17.77 1.75 -3.73
C PRO A 2 16.31 2.00 -3.28
N PHE A 3 15.82 1.12 -2.42
CA PHE A 3 14.57 1.28 -1.68
C PHE A 3 14.76 2.38 -0.63
N GLU A 4 14.01 3.47 -0.78
CA GLU A 4 14.16 4.68 0.03
C GLU A 4 12.79 5.15 0.55
N ILE A 5 12.69 5.31 1.87
CA ILE A 5 11.50 5.79 2.60
C ILE A 5 11.94 6.69 3.77
N PRO A 6 11.10 7.63 4.25
CA PRO A 6 11.46 8.54 5.32
C PRO A 6 11.42 7.86 6.69
N THR A 7 12.58 7.41 7.18
CA THR A 7 12.73 6.72 8.48
C THR A 7 12.67 7.66 9.70
N ARG A 8 12.83 8.98 9.48
CA ARG A 8 12.86 10.00 10.55
C ARG A 8 13.87 9.62 11.66
N HIS A 9 13.44 9.48 12.90
CA HIS A 9 14.26 9.11 14.05
C HIS A 9 14.12 7.62 14.45
N ASN A 10 13.40 6.83 13.64
CA ASN A 10 13.17 5.42 13.91
C ASN A 10 14.39 4.59 13.47
N GLU A 11 15.24 4.28 14.45
CA GLU A 11 16.47 3.51 14.27
C GLU A 11 16.20 2.07 13.79
N LYS A 12 15.17 1.41 14.33
CA LYS A 12 14.77 0.05 13.92
C LYS A 12 14.37 0.02 12.45
N LEU A 13 13.58 0.99 12.02
CA LEU A 13 13.17 1.13 10.63
C LEU A 13 14.36 1.47 9.71
N ARG A 14 15.31 2.28 10.17
CA ARG A 14 16.55 2.56 9.41
C ARG A 14 17.34 1.28 9.16
N THR A 15 17.57 0.47 10.19
CA THR A 15 18.23 -0.83 10.05
C THR A 15 17.48 -1.78 9.12
N LEU A 16 16.13 -1.82 9.20
CA LEU A 16 15.33 -2.62 8.28
C LEU A 16 15.51 -2.17 6.82
N VAL A 17 15.47 -0.87 6.55
CA VAL A 17 15.67 -0.32 5.19
C VAL A 17 17.06 -0.64 4.65
N GLU A 18 18.10 -0.58 5.49
CA GLU A 18 19.46 -0.97 5.09
C GLU A 18 19.52 -2.46 4.71
N ARG A 19 18.89 -3.34 5.49
CA ARG A 19 18.84 -4.78 5.21
C ARG A 19 18.05 -5.09 3.94
N ILE A 20 16.89 -4.46 3.74
CA ILE A 20 16.10 -4.59 2.51
C ILE A 20 16.95 -4.24 1.28
N ASN A 21 17.72 -3.16 1.34
CA ASN A 21 18.59 -2.75 0.23
C ASN A 21 19.76 -3.72 -0.03
N GLN A 22 20.16 -4.51 0.97
CA GLN A 22 21.23 -5.50 0.86
C GLN A 22 20.70 -6.90 0.52
N ASP A 23 19.38 -7.13 0.60
CA ASP A 23 18.75 -8.41 0.34
C ASP A 23 18.51 -8.62 -1.17
N ALA A 24 19.42 -9.39 -1.77
CA ALA A 24 19.35 -9.73 -3.19
C ALA A 24 18.16 -10.62 -3.54
N GLU A 25 17.68 -11.46 -2.61
CA GLU A 25 16.56 -12.37 -2.84
C GLU A 25 15.25 -11.59 -2.92
N LEU A 26 14.96 -10.72 -1.95
CA LEU A 26 13.78 -9.87 -1.92
C LEU A 26 13.72 -8.97 -3.15
N THR A 27 14.85 -8.36 -3.51
CA THR A 27 14.96 -7.55 -4.74
C THR A 27 14.63 -8.39 -5.98
N GLN A 28 15.11 -9.63 -6.05
CA GLN A 28 14.83 -10.53 -7.17
C GLN A 28 13.36 -11.01 -7.17
N LEU A 29 12.74 -11.21 -6.00
CA LEU A 29 11.31 -11.52 -5.88
C LEU A 29 10.44 -10.39 -6.43
N TRP A 30 10.73 -9.13 -6.08
CA TRP A 30 10.04 -7.97 -6.67
C TRP A 30 10.18 -7.91 -8.18
N ARG A 31 11.38 -8.21 -8.70
CA ARG A 31 11.61 -8.26 -10.15
C ARG A 31 10.80 -9.38 -10.81
N CYS A 32 10.76 -10.57 -10.22
CA CYS A 32 9.98 -11.69 -10.72
C CYS A 32 8.48 -11.39 -10.72
N ALA A 33 7.97 -10.80 -9.63
CA ALA A 33 6.60 -10.31 -9.53
C ALA A 33 6.29 -9.30 -10.65
N ASN A 34 7.18 -8.35 -10.89
CA ASN A 34 6.97 -7.33 -11.92
C ASN A 34 6.96 -7.90 -13.34
N ILE A 35 7.80 -8.89 -13.65
CA ILE A 35 7.80 -9.58 -14.94
C ILE A 35 6.47 -10.33 -15.15
N ASN A 36 5.95 -10.97 -14.11
CA ASN A 36 4.64 -11.63 -14.18
C ASN A 36 3.52 -10.60 -14.41
N ALA A 37 3.54 -9.48 -13.69
CA ALA A 37 2.56 -8.42 -13.83
C ALA A 37 2.61 -7.75 -15.21
N ILE A 38 3.75 -7.18 -15.61
CA ILE A 38 3.88 -6.37 -16.82
C ILE A 38 4.04 -7.27 -18.05
N ASP A 39 5.11 -8.05 -18.14
CA ASP A 39 5.46 -8.75 -19.38
C ASP A 39 4.48 -9.89 -19.72
N ARG A 40 4.03 -10.64 -18.71
CA ARG A 40 3.16 -11.81 -18.93
C ARG A 40 1.68 -11.45 -18.90
N LEU A 41 1.24 -10.65 -17.94
CA LEU A 41 -0.19 -10.32 -17.76
C LEU A 41 -0.56 -8.94 -18.34
N GLY A 42 0.40 -8.04 -18.56
CA GLY A 42 0.17 -6.67 -19.01
C GLY A 42 -0.68 -5.84 -18.06
N LEU A 43 -0.44 -6.04 -16.76
CA LEU A 43 -0.92 -5.21 -15.67
C LEU A 43 0.07 -4.05 -15.40
N SER A 44 -0.29 -3.17 -14.48
CA SER A 44 0.61 -2.14 -13.96
C SER A 44 1.81 -2.73 -13.21
N ASP A 45 2.80 -1.89 -12.95
CA ASP A 45 4.01 -2.28 -12.22
C ASP A 45 3.68 -2.73 -10.78
N HIS A 46 4.25 -3.88 -10.40
CA HIS A 46 4.22 -4.49 -9.07
C HIS A 46 5.67 -4.80 -8.62
N GLY A 47 6.62 -3.95 -9.04
CA GLY A 47 8.05 -4.07 -8.74
C GLY A 47 8.52 -3.08 -7.67
N GLU A 48 9.84 -2.86 -7.59
CA GLU A 48 10.49 -1.95 -6.63
C GLU A 48 9.80 -0.58 -6.51
N VAL A 49 9.36 -0.01 -7.64
CA VAL A 49 8.75 1.33 -7.67
C VAL A 49 7.39 1.31 -6.97
N HIS A 50 6.54 0.33 -7.30
CA HIS A 50 5.26 0.11 -6.62
C HIS A 50 5.46 -0.03 -5.10
N ILE A 51 6.32 -0.97 -4.70
CA ILE A 51 6.58 -1.28 -3.30
C ILE A 51 7.05 -0.04 -2.51
N ARG A 52 7.92 0.77 -3.10
CA ARG A 52 8.36 2.04 -2.50
C ARG A 52 7.22 3.05 -2.35
N ILE A 53 6.33 3.17 -3.33
CA ILE A 53 5.17 4.07 -3.27
C ILE A 53 4.24 3.63 -2.13
N VAL A 54 3.91 2.34 -2.07
CA VAL A 54 3.04 1.77 -1.03
C VAL A 54 3.63 1.98 0.36
N ALA A 55 4.92 1.65 0.57
CA ALA A 55 5.57 1.86 1.86
C ALA A 55 5.59 3.33 2.30
N ASN A 56 5.85 4.27 1.38
CA ASN A 56 5.80 5.70 1.66
C ASN A 56 4.38 6.17 2.05
N ALA A 57 3.37 5.73 1.31
CA ALA A 57 1.97 6.04 1.61
C ALA A 57 1.54 5.45 2.95
N ALA A 58 1.91 4.20 3.24
CA ALA A 58 1.62 3.51 4.48
C ALA A 58 2.19 4.25 5.70
N LEU A 59 3.48 4.62 5.66
CA LEU A 59 4.09 5.43 6.72
C LEU A 59 3.38 6.76 6.92
N LYS A 60 2.99 7.43 5.84
CA LYS A 60 2.29 8.72 5.92
C LYS A 60 0.91 8.58 6.53
N LEU A 61 0.14 7.56 6.14
CA LEU A 61 -1.17 7.25 6.71
C LEU A 61 -1.05 6.93 8.20
N LEU A 62 -0.16 6.01 8.57
CA LEU A 62 0.06 5.61 9.96
C LEU A 62 0.42 6.82 10.84
N ARG A 63 1.34 7.67 10.37
CA ARG A 63 1.77 8.87 11.11
C ARG A 63 0.63 9.87 11.31
N LEU A 64 -0.23 10.09 10.31
CA LEU A 64 -1.41 10.97 10.47
C LEU A 64 -2.42 10.40 11.47
N LEU A 65 -2.60 9.08 11.51
CA LEU A 65 -3.46 8.42 12.49
C LEU A 65 -2.89 8.57 13.92
N ILE A 66 -1.58 8.34 14.09
CA ILE A 66 -0.87 8.53 15.37
C ILE A 66 -0.95 10.00 15.82
N GLU A 67 -0.75 10.96 14.91
CA GLU A 67 -0.88 12.39 15.18
C GLU A 67 -2.31 12.83 15.57
N ALA A 68 -3.30 11.95 15.37
CA ALA A 68 -4.68 12.12 15.80
C ALA A 68 -5.05 11.22 16.99
N ASP A 69 -4.04 10.77 17.75
CA ASP A 69 -4.15 9.92 18.94
C ASP A 69 -4.78 8.54 18.71
N ILE A 70 -4.86 8.08 17.45
CA ILE A 70 -5.29 6.72 17.12
C ILE A 70 -4.13 5.77 17.34
N GLN A 71 -4.28 4.87 18.32
CA GLN A 71 -3.23 3.95 18.72
C GLN A 71 -3.10 2.78 17.74
N PRO A 72 -1.88 2.45 17.26
CA PRO A 72 -1.63 1.23 16.48
C PRO A 72 -1.94 -0.04 17.27
N SER A 73 -2.28 -1.13 16.56
CA SER A 73 -2.67 -2.38 17.21
C SER A 73 -1.50 -2.97 18.00
N VAL A 74 -0.27 -2.89 17.48
CA VAL A 74 0.90 -3.41 18.21
C VAL A 74 1.13 -2.74 19.56
N VAL A 75 0.79 -1.45 19.67
CA VAL A 75 0.85 -0.70 20.93
C VAL A 75 -0.23 -1.18 21.88
N THR A 76 -1.47 -1.27 21.40
CA THR A 76 -2.61 -1.64 22.26
C THR A 76 -2.66 -3.12 22.66
N ASN A 77 -2.01 -4.00 21.90
CA ASN A 77 -2.13 -5.46 22.08
C ASN A 77 -0.87 -6.09 22.70
N TYR A 78 0.29 -5.46 22.54
CA TYR A 78 1.58 -6.02 22.96
C TYR A 78 2.49 -5.03 23.69
N ASP A 79 2.00 -3.84 24.04
CA ASP A 79 2.78 -2.78 24.70
C ASP A 79 4.05 -2.36 23.93
N LEU A 80 4.03 -2.51 22.61
CA LEU A 80 5.08 -2.03 21.70
C LEU A 80 4.93 -0.53 21.42
N THR A 81 5.84 0.04 20.62
CA THR A 81 5.84 1.50 20.36
C THR A 81 5.26 1.86 18.99
N HIS A 82 5.05 3.16 18.78
CA HIS A 82 4.66 3.70 17.46
C HIS A 82 5.74 3.42 16.41
N GLU A 83 7.02 3.44 16.79
CA GLU A 83 8.13 3.06 15.91
C GLU A 83 8.04 1.61 15.44
N ASP A 84 7.52 0.70 16.28
CA ASP A 84 7.30 -0.70 15.89
C ASP A 84 6.16 -0.80 14.87
N ALA A 85 5.08 -0.03 15.03
CA ALA A 85 4.02 0.03 14.03
C ALA A 85 4.53 0.48 12.64
N GLU A 86 5.50 1.42 12.59
CA GLU A 86 6.14 1.84 11.34
C GLU A 86 6.93 0.70 10.67
N VAL A 87 7.54 -0.18 11.46
CA VAL A 87 8.21 -1.39 10.97
C VAL A 87 7.20 -2.36 10.38
N VAL A 88 6.07 -2.62 11.06
CA VAL A 88 5.01 -3.51 10.55
C VAL A 88 4.47 -3.04 9.20
N VAL A 89 4.08 -1.76 9.08
CA VAL A 89 3.51 -1.28 7.81
C VAL A 89 4.52 -1.25 6.68
N THR A 90 5.80 -0.99 7.00
CA THR A 90 6.89 -1.05 6.01
C THR A 90 7.13 -2.48 5.56
N MET A 91 7.25 -3.42 6.50
CA MET A 91 7.52 -4.81 6.19
C MET A 91 6.34 -5.45 5.44
N GLY A 92 5.11 -5.19 5.89
CA GLY A 92 3.90 -5.60 5.16
C GLY A 92 3.89 -5.07 3.73
N SER A 93 4.19 -3.78 3.53
CA SER A 93 4.28 -3.19 2.18
C SER A 93 5.35 -3.85 1.31
N CYS A 94 6.50 -4.19 1.87
CA CYS A 94 7.59 -4.84 1.14
C CYS A 94 7.30 -6.28 0.73
N LEU A 95 6.41 -6.98 1.45
CA LEU A 95 6.12 -8.40 1.23
C LEU A 95 4.79 -8.65 0.53
N HIS A 96 3.85 -7.69 0.50
CA HIS A 96 2.46 -7.97 0.14
C HIS A 96 2.28 -8.63 -1.23
N ASP A 97 3.11 -8.26 -2.21
CA ASP A 97 3.01 -8.70 -3.60
C ASP A 97 4.07 -9.72 -4.05
N ILE A 98 4.97 -10.16 -3.17
CA ILE A 98 6.07 -11.07 -3.58
C ILE A 98 5.55 -12.42 -4.11
N GLY A 99 4.36 -12.84 -3.70
CA GLY A 99 3.67 -14.02 -4.19
C GLY A 99 3.34 -13.97 -5.69
N ILE A 100 3.25 -12.77 -6.28
CA ILE A 100 3.08 -12.61 -7.73
C ILE A 100 4.26 -13.24 -8.47
N ALA A 101 5.44 -13.36 -7.87
CA ALA A 101 6.59 -14.08 -8.45
C ALA A 101 6.26 -15.56 -8.77
N ILE A 102 5.32 -16.16 -8.04
CA ILE A 102 4.80 -17.51 -8.28
C ILE A 102 3.59 -17.45 -9.21
N HIS A 103 2.53 -16.75 -8.80
CA HIS A 103 1.29 -16.61 -9.58
C HIS A 103 0.49 -15.39 -9.11
N ARG A 104 -0.30 -14.79 -10.00
CA ARG A 104 -1.11 -13.60 -9.68
C ARG A 104 -2.39 -13.94 -8.92
N ASP A 105 -3.03 -15.04 -9.27
CA ASP A 105 -4.21 -15.53 -8.54
C ASP A 105 -3.76 -16.04 -7.18
N GLU A 106 -4.48 -15.64 -6.12
CA GLU A 106 -4.18 -15.99 -4.73
C GLU A 106 -2.76 -15.58 -4.28
N HIS A 107 -2.16 -14.58 -4.94
CA HIS A 107 -0.81 -14.10 -4.64
C HIS A 107 -0.60 -13.75 -3.17
N GLU A 108 -1.65 -13.34 -2.45
CA GLU A 108 -1.59 -13.01 -1.04
C GLU A 108 -1.19 -14.23 -0.19
N LEU A 109 -1.70 -15.43 -0.52
CA LEU A 109 -1.32 -16.68 0.15
C LEU A 109 0.12 -17.07 -0.15
N PHE A 110 0.56 -16.90 -1.40
CA PHE A 110 1.95 -17.13 -1.79
C PHE A 110 2.90 -16.11 -1.13
N SER A 111 2.47 -14.85 -1.00
CA SER A 111 3.20 -13.80 -0.29
C SER A 111 3.35 -14.12 1.19
N VAL A 112 2.35 -14.72 1.84
CA VAL A 112 2.49 -15.21 3.23
C VAL A 112 3.54 -16.33 3.32
N ALA A 113 3.50 -17.29 2.41
CA ALA A 113 4.41 -18.43 2.41
C ALA A 113 5.88 -18.01 2.20
N LEU A 114 6.13 -17.12 1.24
CA LEU A 114 7.46 -16.54 1.00
C LEU A 114 7.85 -15.51 2.06
N GLY A 115 6.85 -14.78 2.58
CA GLY A 115 7.03 -13.64 3.47
C GLY A 115 7.41 -14.03 4.88
N TYR A 116 6.92 -15.15 5.43
CA TYR A 116 7.26 -15.55 6.81
C TYR A 116 8.76 -15.75 7.03
N PRO A 117 9.47 -16.60 6.25
CA PRO A 117 10.90 -16.77 6.45
C PRO A 117 11.65 -15.46 6.19
N LYS A 118 11.24 -14.67 5.17
CA LYS A 118 11.89 -13.40 4.84
C LYS A 118 11.70 -12.34 5.93
N ALA A 119 10.51 -12.22 6.51
CA ALA A 119 10.24 -11.32 7.62
C ALA A 119 11.11 -11.67 8.83
N ARG A 120 11.22 -12.96 9.16
CA ARG A 120 12.08 -13.42 10.27
C ARG A 120 13.54 -13.07 10.03
N GLU A 121 14.06 -13.35 8.83
CA GLU A 121 15.44 -13.01 8.43
C GLU A 121 15.71 -11.50 8.54
N LEU A 122 14.84 -10.67 7.95
CA LEU A 122 15.06 -9.22 7.92
C LEU A 122 14.91 -8.57 9.29
N LEU A 123 14.08 -9.11 10.17
CA LEU A 123 13.83 -8.59 11.52
C LEU A 123 14.77 -9.15 12.59
N GLU A 124 15.52 -10.23 12.31
CA GLU A 124 16.40 -10.88 13.28
C GLU A 124 17.48 -9.92 13.81
N GLY A 125 17.55 -9.71 15.13
CA GLY A 125 18.53 -8.79 15.72
C GLY A 125 18.13 -7.32 15.68
N ILE A 126 17.05 -6.96 14.97
CA ILE A 126 16.26 -5.76 15.29
C ILE A 126 15.33 -6.07 16.47
N TYR A 127 14.76 -7.29 16.47
CA TYR A 127 13.92 -7.83 17.52
C TYR A 127 14.43 -9.19 18.01
N GLN A 128 14.06 -9.55 19.25
CA GLN A 128 14.27 -10.86 19.85
C GLN A 128 12.91 -11.48 20.21
N GLU A 129 12.88 -12.78 20.52
CA GLU A 129 11.64 -13.39 21.01
C GLU A 129 11.23 -12.80 22.37
N PRO A 130 9.93 -12.52 22.61
CA PRO A 130 8.78 -12.86 21.74
C PRO A 130 8.43 -11.79 20.68
N GLU A 131 9.04 -10.60 20.73
CA GLU A 131 8.74 -9.49 19.82
C GLU A 131 8.95 -9.84 18.35
N LEU A 132 10.01 -10.59 18.03
CA LEU A 132 10.28 -11.05 16.66
C LEU A 132 9.09 -11.81 16.07
N THR A 133 8.47 -12.70 16.86
CA THR A 133 7.28 -13.44 16.42
C THR A 133 6.08 -12.52 16.23
N ILE A 134 5.88 -11.55 17.13
CA ILE A 134 4.81 -10.55 17.02
C ILE A 134 4.97 -9.74 15.73
N MET A 135 6.15 -9.16 15.50
CA MET A 135 6.43 -8.32 14.35
C MET A 135 6.27 -9.07 13.02
N ALA A 136 6.73 -10.33 12.97
CA ALA A 136 6.53 -11.17 11.79
C ALA A 136 5.05 -11.50 11.56
N ALA A 137 4.31 -11.88 12.61
CA ALA A 137 2.89 -12.23 12.51
C ALA A 137 2.04 -11.02 12.07
N GLU A 138 2.26 -9.85 12.67
CA GLU A 138 1.54 -8.61 12.35
C GLU A 138 1.84 -8.13 10.92
N SER A 139 3.10 -8.26 10.47
CA SER A 139 3.49 -7.95 9.09
C SER A 139 2.79 -8.88 8.10
N LEU A 140 2.70 -10.18 8.40
CA LEU A 140 2.02 -11.15 7.54
C LEU A 140 0.50 -11.01 7.57
N HIS A 141 -0.06 -10.59 8.70
CA HIS A 141 -1.47 -10.25 8.76
C HIS A 141 -1.78 -9.07 7.82
N ALA A 142 -0.92 -8.04 7.79
CA ALA A 142 -1.04 -6.98 6.79
C ALA A 142 -0.89 -7.50 5.35
N VAL A 143 0.01 -8.45 5.11
CA VAL A 143 0.16 -9.13 3.80
C VAL A 143 -1.11 -9.88 3.41
N ILE A 144 -1.68 -10.76 4.22
CA ILE A 144 -2.87 -11.50 3.76
C ILE A 144 -4.10 -10.58 3.68
N ALA A 145 -4.24 -9.66 4.63
CA ALA A 145 -5.40 -8.81 4.72
C ALA A 145 -5.42 -7.72 3.63
N HIS A 146 -4.35 -7.46 2.87
CA HIS A 146 -4.39 -6.46 1.79
C HIS A 146 -5.31 -6.85 0.63
N GLN A 147 -5.72 -8.13 0.56
CA GLN A 147 -6.77 -8.61 -0.32
C GLN A 147 -8.06 -7.79 -0.13
N TRP A 148 -8.74 -7.47 -1.24
CA TRP A 148 -9.80 -6.47 -1.24
C TRP A 148 -11.04 -6.82 -0.39
N ASP A 149 -11.39 -8.11 -0.29
CA ASP A 149 -12.55 -8.63 0.45
C ASP A 149 -12.22 -9.19 1.83
N MET A 150 -10.94 -9.34 2.19
CA MET A 150 -10.55 -9.86 3.49
C MET A 150 -10.54 -8.76 4.56
N PRO A 151 -11.32 -8.85 5.67
CA PRO A 151 -11.32 -7.80 6.69
C PRO A 151 -9.97 -7.61 7.38
N CYS A 152 -9.53 -6.37 7.60
CA CYS A 152 -8.34 -6.06 8.39
C CYS A 152 -8.65 -6.12 9.90
N LEU A 153 -7.91 -6.96 10.64
CA LEU A 153 -8.05 -7.07 12.10
C LEU A 153 -7.15 -6.10 12.90
N THR A 154 -6.16 -5.48 12.27
CA THR A 154 -5.25 -4.51 12.91
C THR A 154 -5.24 -3.19 12.16
N LEU A 155 -4.86 -2.10 12.85
CA LEU A 155 -4.75 -0.77 12.25
C LEU A 155 -3.72 -0.80 11.10
N GLU A 156 -2.59 -1.44 11.32
CA GLU A 156 -1.45 -1.58 10.41
C GLU A 156 -1.85 -2.29 9.12
N ALA A 157 -2.63 -3.38 9.22
CA ALA A 157 -3.18 -4.06 8.05
C ALA A 157 -4.11 -3.16 7.22
N GLY A 158 -4.94 -2.35 7.90
CA GLY A 158 -5.80 -1.37 7.23
C GLY A 158 -4.99 -0.28 6.53
N VAL A 159 -3.92 0.19 7.15
CA VAL A 159 -2.98 1.15 6.56
C VAL A 159 -2.34 0.59 5.28
N VAL A 160 -1.79 -0.63 5.32
CA VAL A 160 -1.14 -1.24 4.14
C VAL A 160 -2.16 -1.46 3.02
N LYS A 161 -3.36 -1.98 3.35
CA LYS A 161 -4.44 -2.17 2.37
C LYS A 161 -4.81 -0.89 1.63
N VAL A 162 -5.00 0.20 2.37
CA VAL A 162 -5.38 1.48 1.77
C VAL A 162 -4.20 2.07 1.01
N ALA A 163 -2.98 2.00 1.55
CA ALA A 163 -1.78 2.49 0.88
C ALA A 163 -1.56 1.86 -0.50
N ASP A 164 -1.75 0.55 -0.62
CA ASP A 164 -1.67 -0.18 -1.89
C ASP A 164 -2.70 0.37 -2.91
N ALA A 165 -3.94 0.58 -2.47
CA ALA A 165 -4.99 1.14 -3.32
C ALA A 165 -4.66 2.55 -3.86
N LEU A 166 -3.77 3.31 -3.23
CA LEU A 166 -3.45 4.68 -3.63
C LEU A 166 -2.44 4.79 -4.77
N ASP A 167 -1.76 3.69 -5.15
CA ASP A 167 -0.87 3.67 -6.32
C ASP A 167 -1.65 3.55 -7.66
N MET A 168 -2.56 4.49 -7.89
CA MET A 168 -3.52 4.47 -9.01
C MET A 168 -3.34 5.63 -10.01
N THR A 169 -2.22 6.34 -9.96
CA THR A 169 -1.97 7.52 -10.80
C THR A 169 -1.68 7.15 -12.26
N ALA A 170 -1.99 8.06 -13.19
CA ALA A 170 -1.84 7.86 -14.64
C ALA A 170 -0.46 7.36 -15.08
N GLY A 171 0.61 7.76 -14.38
CA GLY A 171 1.98 7.30 -14.67
C GLY A 171 2.12 5.78 -14.62
N ARG A 172 1.30 5.10 -13.83
CA ARG A 172 1.34 3.64 -13.59
C ARG A 172 0.71 2.82 -14.71
N SER A 173 -0.22 3.40 -15.47
CA SER A 173 -0.96 2.71 -16.53
C SER A 173 -0.48 3.05 -17.94
N ARG A 174 0.56 3.89 -18.06
CA ARG A 174 1.09 4.32 -19.35
C ARG A 174 1.73 3.18 -20.15
N ILE A 175 2.56 2.34 -19.51
CA ILE A 175 3.26 1.23 -20.19
C ILE A 175 2.27 0.19 -20.73
N PRO A 176 1.29 -0.33 -19.94
CA PRO A 176 0.30 -1.27 -20.45
C PRO A 176 -0.57 -0.69 -21.57
N PHE A 177 -0.92 0.59 -21.47
CA PHE A 177 -1.73 1.29 -22.47
C PHE A 177 -0.99 1.45 -23.79
N GLU A 178 0.28 1.89 -23.77
CA GLU A 178 1.13 2.01 -24.96
C GLU A 178 1.43 0.64 -25.60
N ALA A 179 1.43 -0.44 -24.80
CA ALA A 179 1.52 -1.82 -25.27
C ALA A 179 0.21 -2.36 -25.91
N GLY A 180 -0.82 -1.51 -26.09
CA GLY A 180 -2.06 -1.85 -26.78
C GLY A 180 -3.12 -2.55 -25.92
N LYS A 181 -2.89 -2.72 -24.62
CA LYS A 181 -3.89 -3.29 -23.69
C LYS A 181 -4.83 -2.19 -23.19
N VAL A 182 -5.72 -1.75 -24.08
CA VAL A 182 -6.77 -0.78 -23.74
C VAL A 182 -7.94 -1.51 -23.07
N ASN A 183 -8.09 -1.33 -21.76
CA ASN A 183 -9.24 -1.77 -20.98
C ASN A 183 -9.77 -0.64 -20.08
N ILE A 184 -10.95 -0.83 -19.47
CA ILE A 184 -11.58 0.20 -18.61
C ILE A 184 -10.68 0.63 -17.44
N HIS A 185 -9.86 -0.28 -16.90
CA HIS A 185 -8.91 0.02 -15.82
C HIS A 185 -7.79 0.94 -16.30
N SER A 186 -7.18 0.67 -17.47
CA SER A 186 -6.13 1.51 -18.04
C SER A 186 -6.63 2.92 -18.37
N VAL A 187 -7.85 3.05 -18.92
CA VAL A 187 -8.45 4.34 -19.28
C VAL A 187 -8.79 5.16 -18.03
N SER A 188 -9.37 4.51 -17.02
CA SER A 188 -9.74 5.18 -15.76
C SER A 188 -8.52 5.61 -14.95
N ALA A 189 -7.44 4.81 -14.92
CA ALA A 189 -6.20 5.18 -14.26
C ALA A 189 -5.50 6.36 -14.95
N LEU A 190 -5.53 6.43 -16.30
CA LEU A 190 -5.04 7.60 -17.04
C LEU A 190 -5.79 8.89 -16.72
N ALA A 191 -7.00 8.80 -16.18
CA ALA A 191 -7.76 9.96 -15.74
C ALA A 191 -7.34 10.47 -14.35
N VAL A 192 -6.59 9.70 -13.56
CA VAL A 192 -6.10 10.11 -12.22
C VAL A 192 -4.78 10.85 -12.36
N GLU A 193 -4.81 12.17 -12.14
CA GLU A 193 -3.64 13.05 -12.22
C GLU A 193 -2.74 12.90 -10.99
N SER A 194 -3.33 12.96 -9.80
CA SER A 194 -2.59 12.88 -8.54
C SER A 194 -3.46 12.37 -7.40
N VAL A 195 -2.80 11.72 -6.43
CA VAL A 195 -3.37 11.32 -5.16
C VAL A 195 -2.53 11.96 -4.06
N THR A 196 -3.18 12.69 -3.14
CA THR A 196 -2.52 13.32 -2.00
C THR A 196 -3.13 12.79 -0.70
N ILE A 197 -2.25 12.56 0.28
CA ILE A 197 -2.61 12.13 1.63
C ILE A 197 -2.34 13.33 2.53
N GLU A 198 -3.33 13.80 3.26
CA GLU A 198 -3.22 15.00 4.10
C GLU A 198 -3.98 14.80 5.41
N ARG A 199 -3.74 15.71 6.37
CA ARG A 199 -4.61 15.83 7.54
C ARG A 199 -6.01 16.23 7.08
N GLY A 200 -7.02 15.50 7.54
CA GLY A 200 -8.41 15.82 7.23
C GLY A 200 -9.03 16.84 8.18
N GLU A 201 -10.22 17.30 7.81
CA GLU A 201 -11.03 18.24 8.59
C GLU A 201 -12.15 17.50 9.32
N GLU A 202 -12.81 16.55 8.64
CA GLU A 202 -13.91 15.76 9.21
C GLU A 202 -13.42 14.46 9.84
N ARG A 203 -12.38 13.84 9.25
CA ARG A 203 -11.73 12.62 9.73
C ARG A 203 -10.21 12.84 9.82
N PRO A 204 -9.47 12.08 10.65
CA PRO A 204 -8.02 12.25 10.81
C PRO A 204 -7.22 12.33 9.51
N VAL A 205 -7.57 11.51 8.52
CA VAL A 205 -6.89 11.42 7.23
C VAL A 205 -7.82 11.83 6.11
N LYS A 206 -7.35 12.72 5.24
CA LYS A 206 -8.01 13.07 3.97
C LYS A 206 -7.17 12.56 2.80
N ILE A 207 -7.83 11.81 1.92
CA ILE A 207 -7.28 11.36 0.65
C ILE A 207 -7.92 12.20 -0.45
N GLU A 208 -7.14 13.09 -1.06
CA GLU A 208 -7.62 13.91 -2.17
C GLU A 208 -7.12 13.35 -3.51
N ILE A 209 -8.06 13.10 -4.42
CA ILE A 209 -7.81 12.51 -5.74
C ILE A 209 -8.17 13.55 -6.79
N THR A 210 -7.18 13.96 -7.56
CA THR A 210 -7.37 14.88 -8.67
C THR A 210 -7.47 14.11 -9.97
N MET A 211 -8.52 14.37 -10.75
CA MET A 211 -8.80 13.69 -12.00
C MET A 211 -8.99 14.67 -13.16
N THR A 212 -8.61 14.26 -14.36
CA THR A 212 -8.78 15.06 -15.59
C THR A 212 -10.19 14.97 -16.14
N ASN A 213 -10.87 13.84 -15.95
CA ASN A 213 -12.24 13.57 -16.40
C ASN A 213 -12.94 12.54 -15.50
N SER A 214 -14.23 12.29 -15.79
CA SER A 214 -15.09 11.40 -15.01
C SER A 214 -14.71 9.91 -15.00
N ALA A 215 -13.92 9.43 -15.97
CA ALA A 215 -13.50 8.02 -16.03
C ALA A 215 -12.69 7.60 -14.79
N GLY A 216 -11.99 8.53 -14.14
CA GLY A 216 -11.21 8.26 -12.93
C GLY A 216 -12.06 7.82 -11.74
N ILE A 217 -13.36 8.16 -11.70
CA ILE A 217 -14.28 7.72 -10.64
C ILE A 217 -14.31 6.19 -10.55
N PHE A 218 -14.14 5.48 -11.67
CA PHE A 218 -14.09 4.02 -11.67
C PHE A 218 -12.92 3.47 -10.85
N GLN A 219 -11.74 4.12 -10.84
CA GLN A 219 -10.64 3.72 -9.94
C GLN A 219 -10.97 3.97 -8.48
N VAL A 220 -11.63 5.10 -8.19
CA VAL A 220 -12.06 5.43 -6.83
C VAL A 220 -13.05 4.40 -6.31
N ASP A 221 -14.03 3.98 -7.13
CA ASP A 221 -15.08 3.05 -6.74
C ASP A 221 -14.63 1.59 -6.73
N GLU A 222 -13.95 1.12 -7.77
CA GLU A 222 -13.62 -0.30 -7.90
C GLU A 222 -12.39 -0.70 -7.10
N LEU A 223 -11.39 0.20 -6.97
CA LEU A 223 -10.15 -0.10 -6.27
C LEU A 223 -10.17 0.45 -4.84
N LEU A 224 -10.25 1.77 -4.68
CA LEU A 224 -10.10 2.39 -3.36
C LEU A 224 -11.28 2.11 -2.44
N LYS A 225 -12.52 2.37 -2.87
CA LYS A 225 -13.70 2.23 -2.02
C LYS A 225 -13.84 0.82 -1.45
N ARG A 226 -13.65 -0.21 -2.28
CA ARG A 226 -13.73 -1.61 -1.84
C ARG A 226 -12.69 -1.94 -0.77
N LYS A 227 -11.42 -1.60 -1.03
CA LYS A 227 -10.33 -1.81 -0.07
C LYS A 227 -10.55 -1.00 1.21
N LEU A 228 -10.94 0.26 1.08
CA LEU A 228 -11.18 1.14 2.20
C LEU A 228 -12.32 0.64 3.10
N GLN A 229 -13.45 0.21 2.54
CA GLN A 229 -14.58 -0.34 3.31
C GLN A 229 -14.22 -1.60 4.11
N ASN A 230 -13.33 -2.45 3.59
CA ASN A 230 -12.83 -3.63 4.28
C ASN A 230 -11.53 -3.38 5.06
N SER A 231 -11.17 -2.12 5.28
CA SER A 231 -10.01 -1.73 6.10
C SER A 231 -10.46 -1.34 7.50
N SER A 232 -9.58 -1.59 8.49
CA SER A 232 -9.78 -1.16 9.87
C SER A 232 -9.72 0.37 10.02
N ILE A 233 -9.16 1.08 9.04
CA ILE A 233 -9.03 2.54 9.05
C ILE A 233 -10.19 3.28 8.39
N TYR A 234 -11.21 2.57 7.87
CA TYR A 234 -12.38 3.19 7.25
C TYR A 234 -13.00 4.35 8.05
N PRO A 235 -13.19 4.24 9.39
CA PRO A 235 -13.79 5.33 10.17
C PRO A 235 -12.94 6.59 10.23
N TYR A 236 -11.64 6.51 9.92
CA TYR A 236 -10.66 7.58 10.11
C TYR A 236 -10.23 8.26 8.81
N VAL A 237 -10.76 7.82 7.66
CA VAL A 237 -10.36 8.30 6.34
C VAL A 237 -11.55 8.93 5.63
N GLU A 238 -11.42 10.19 5.21
CA GLU A 238 -12.32 10.82 4.25
C GLU A 238 -11.68 10.84 2.86
N VAL A 239 -12.45 10.56 1.81
CA VAL A 239 -11.96 10.62 0.41
C VAL A 239 -12.68 11.74 -0.33
N VAL A 240 -11.91 12.59 -1.01
CA VAL A 240 -12.42 13.69 -1.83
C VAL A 240 -11.86 13.58 -3.23
N ALA A 241 -12.71 13.28 -4.22
CA ALA A 241 -12.31 13.23 -5.62
C ALA A 241 -12.79 14.50 -6.36
N ARG A 242 -11.87 15.17 -7.08
CA ARG A 242 -12.11 16.42 -7.81
C ARG A 242 -11.79 16.27 -9.30
N ILE A 243 -12.66 16.78 -10.17
CA ILE A 243 -12.46 16.77 -11.62
C ILE A 243 -12.06 18.17 -12.10
N LYS A 244 -10.86 18.31 -12.67
CA LYS A 244 -10.32 19.59 -13.19
C LYS A 244 -10.79 19.95 -14.60
N GLY A 245 -11.39 19.03 -15.35
CA GLY A 245 -11.81 19.23 -16.74
C GLY A 245 -12.74 20.45 -16.95
N LYS A 246 -12.45 21.25 -17.99
CA LYS A 246 -13.28 22.40 -18.43
C LYS A 246 -14.34 22.04 -19.48
N THR A 247 -14.18 20.91 -20.17
CA THR A 247 -14.90 20.56 -21.41
C THR A 247 -15.92 19.43 -21.27
N GLU A 248 -15.91 18.67 -20.16
CA GLU A 248 -17.00 17.73 -19.85
C GLU A 248 -18.18 18.46 -19.20
N GLN A 249 -19.41 18.06 -19.55
CA GLN A 249 -20.57 18.36 -18.71
C GLN A 249 -20.31 17.76 -17.33
N ARG A 250 -20.11 18.61 -16.32
CA ARG A 250 -19.91 18.19 -14.93
C ARG A 250 -21.19 17.55 -14.42
N ILE A 251 -21.30 16.23 -14.54
CA ILE A 251 -22.40 15.47 -13.92
C ILE A 251 -22.19 15.44 -12.39
N LEU A 252 -20.93 15.35 -11.94
CA LEU A 252 -20.53 15.44 -10.53
C LEU A 252 -19.27 16.32 -10.42
N GLY A 253 -19.30 17.36 -9.58
CA GLY A 253 -18.16 18.26 -9.37
C GLY A 253 -17.20 17.80 -8.26
N VAL A 254 -17.73 17.10 -7.26
CA VAL A 254 -17.01 16.54 -6.11
C VAL A 254 -17.66 15.20 -5.76
N TYR A 255 -16.84 14.17 -5.54
CA TYR A 255 -17.28 12.87 -5.02
C TYR A 255 -16.66 12.67 -3.63
N LYS A 256 -17.49 12.31 -2.63
CA LYS A 256 -17.07 12.07 -1.25
C LYS A 256 -17.44 10.65 -0.81
N LEU A 257 -16.54 9.98 -0.08
CA LEU A 257 -16.74 8.66 0.57
C LEU A 257 -16.53 8.75 2.09
#